data_AF-A6I8H6-F1
#
_entry.id   AF-A6I8H6-F1
#
_cell.length_a   1.000
_cell.length_b   1.000
_cell.length_c   1.000
_cell.angle_alpha   90.00
_cell.angle_beta   90.00
_cell.angle_gamma   90.00
#
_symmetry.space_group_name_H-M   'P 1'
#
loop_
_entity.id
_entity.type
_entity.pdbx_description
1 polymer ?
#
loop_
_entity_poly.entity_id
_entity_poly.type
_entity_poly.pdbx_seq_one_letter_code
_entity_poly.pdbx_strand_id
1 'polypeptide(L)'
;MRLATICVLVFTLGSKITSCGDSTCELCGYNQKLYPCWETQVGQEMYKLMIFDFIIILAVTLFVDFPRKLLVTYCASSKLIQCWGQQEFAIPDNVLGIVYGQTICWIGAFFSPLLPAIATLKFVIIFYVKELSLLYTCRPSPRQFRASNSNFFFLLVLLIGLCLAIIPLTISMARIPSSKACGPFTNFNTTWEVIPQTVSTFPSSLQTLIHGVTSEAFAVPFFMIICLVMFYFIALAGAHKRVVAQLREQLSLESRDKRYLIHQYHSLEQETGAGDSLSFSALWDFSPALFAPPGKVTLANWLATSL
;
A
#
# COMPACT_ATOMS: atom_id res chain seq x y z
N MET A 1 10.99 5.66 10.57
CA MET A 1 12.11 4.99 11.26
C MET A 1 12.72 3.85 10.44
N ARG A 2 11.97 2.82 10.04
CA ARG A 2 12.54 1.61 9.38
C ARG A 2 13.33 1.88 8.09
N LEU A 3 12.83 2.71 7.17
CA LEU A 3 13.57 3.05 5.94
C LEU A 3 14.89 3.78 6.22
N ALA A 4 14.90 4.70 7.18
CA ALA A 4 16.13 5.40 7.60
C ALA A 4 17.19 4.42 8.13
N THR A 5 16.78 3.37 8.85
CA THR A 5 17.71 2.32 9.32
C THR A 5 18.33 1.54 8.15
N ILE A 6 17.59 1.28 7.07
CA ILE A 6 18.16 0.67 5.86
C ILE A 6 19.18 1.62 5.22
N CYS A 7 18.85 2.90 5.07
CA CYS A 7 19.79 3.88 4.51
C CYS A 7 21.10 3.91 5.30
N VAL A 8 20.99 3.98 6.64
CA VAL A 8 22.16 3.96 7.54
C VAL A 8 22.91 2.64 7.42
N LEU A 9 22.22 1.51 7.37
CA LEU A 9 22.83 0.19 7.22
C LEU A 9 23.62 0.08 5.91
N VAL A 10 23.00 0.42 4.78
CA VAL A 10 23.61 0.40 3.45
C VAL A 10 24.80 1.34 3.39
N PHE A 11 24.67 2.57 3.92
CA PHE A 11 25.77 3.53 3.97
C PHE A 11 26.92 3.04 4.86
N THR A 12 26.61 2.47 6.03
CA THR A 12 27.60 1.96 6.97
C THR A 12 28.34 0.75 6.41
N LEU A 13 27.63 -0.20 5.80
CA LEU A 13 28.22 -1.34 5.11
C LEU A 13 29.06 -0.88 3.93
N GLY A 14 28.53 0.03 3.09
CA GLY A 14 29.25 0.60 1.95
C GLY A 14 30.54 1.30 2.37
N SER A 15 30.49 2.13 3.41
CA SER A 15 31.66 2.81 3.98
C SER A 15 32.68 1.84 4.57
N LYS A 16 32.21 0.79 5.26
CA LYS A 16 33.06 -0.27 5.84
C LYS A 16 33.77 -1.11 4.76
N ILE A 17 33.11 -1.36 3.64
CA ILE A 17 33.67 -2.11 2.50
C ILE A 17 34.60 -1.22 1.67
N THR A 18 34.25 0.05 1.48
CA THR A 18 34.92 1.01 0.57
C THR A 18 35.87 1.97 1.31
N SER A 19 36.34 1.59 2.51
CA SER A 19 37.24 2.44 3.29
C SER A 19 38.61 2.53 2.60
N CYS A 20 38.82 3.64 1.88
CA CYS A 20 40.10 3.98 1.27
C CYS A 20 40.96 4.76 2.28
N GLY A 21 42.13 4.19 2.61
CA GLY A 21 43.20 4.90 3.30
C GLY A 21 43.92 5.82 2.33
N ASP A 22 44.08 7.08 2.70
CA ASP A 22 44.57 8.16 1.85
C ASP A 22 46.00 7.95 1.32
N SER A 23 46.24 8.28 0.04
CA SER A 23 47.42 9.04 -0.46
C SER A 23 47.65 8.97 -1.98
N THR A 24 46.99 8.09 -2.74
CA THR A 24 47.07 8.13 -4.22
C THR A 24 45.71 7.81 -4.85
N CYS A 25 45.41 8.52 -5.93
CA CYS A 25 44.15 8.46 -6.67
C CYS A 25 44.07 7.15 -7.49
N GLU A 26 44.03 6.00 -6.81
CA GLU A 26 43.65 4.72 -7.40
C GLU A 26 42.16 4.45 -7.21
N LEU A 27 41.58 3.66 -8.11
CA LEU A 27 40.18 3.23 -8.06
C LEU A 27 39.89 2.61 -6.69
N CYS A 28 38.99 3.20 -5.90
CA CYS A 28 38.76 2.78 -4.52
C CYS A 28 38.33 1.29 -4.46
N GLY A 29 39.21 0.44 -3.93
CA GLY A 29 39.01 -1.01 -3.77
C GLY A 29 38.58 -1.38 -2.34
N TYR A 30 38.11 -2.62 -2.15
CA TYR A 30 37.79 -3.13 -0.81
C TYR A 30 39.02 -3.76 -0.14
N ASN A 31 39.05 -3.79 1.20
CA ASN A 31 40.16 -4.39 1.94
C ASN A 31 40.15 -5.92 1.84
N GLN A 32 40.95 -6.47 0.92
CA GLN A 32 41.03 -7.92 0.65
C GLN A 32 41.51 -8.76 1.84
N LYS A 33 42.36 -8.18 2.71
CA LYS A 33 42.92 -8.89 3.87
C LYS A 33 41.90 -9.05 4.99
N LEU A 34 41.04 -8.06 5.17
CA LEU A 34 40.01 -8.06 6.23
C LEU A 34 38.69 -8.69 5.76
N TYR A 35 38.34 -8.54 4.48
CA TYR A 35 37.08 -9.02 3.89
C TYR A 35 37.31 -9.80 2.61
N PRO A 36 37.94 -10.99 2.65
CA PRO A 36 38.22 -11.78 1.44
C PRO A 36 36.95 -12.12 0.64
N CYS A 37 35.80 -12.23 1.33
CA CYS A 37 34.49 -12.60 0.81
C CYS A 37 33.39 -11.59 1.17
N TRP A 38 33.60 -10.31 0.83
CA TRP A 38 32.68 -9.24 1.22
C TRP A 38 31.24 -9.46 0.72
N GLU A 39 31.05 -9.99 -0.49
CA GLU A 39 29.73 -10.27 -1.09
C GLU A 39 28.90 -11.24 -0.23
N THR A 40 29.54 -12.34 0.20
CA THR A 40 28.91 -13.34 1.07
C THR A 40 28.58 -12.74 2.44
N GLN A 41 29.46 -11.91 2.98
CA GLN A 41 29.23 -11.25 4.27
C GLN A 41 28.03 -10.30 4.21
N VAL A 42 27.88 -9.53 3.14
CA VAL A 42 26.70 -8.68 2.92
C VAL A 42 25.43 -9.54 2.87
N GLY A 43 25.46 -10.66 2.13
CA GLY A 43 24.36 -11.61 2.09
C GLY A 43 23.99 -12.19 3.46
N GLN A 44 24.99 -12.54 4.28
CA GLN A 44 24.79 -13.05 5.64
C GLN A 44 24.16 -12.01 6.57
N GLU A 45 24.57 -10.75 6.50
CA GLU A 45 23.97 -9.69 7.32
C GLU A 45 22.53 -9.40 6.89
N MET A 46 22.23 -9.38 5.58
CA MET A 46 20.85 -9.22 5.09
C MET A 46 19.96 -10.41 5.50
N TYR A 47 20.49 -11.64 5.44
CA TYR A 47 19.80 -12.83 5.91
C TYR A 47 19.47 -12.75 7.40
N LYS A 48 20.47 -12.41 8.22
CA LYS A 48 20.34 -12.26 9.67
C LYS A 48 19.28 -11.20 10.00
N LEU A 49 19.33 -10.06 9.33
CA LEU A 49 18.36 -8.97 9.51
C LEU A 49 16.94 -9.41 9.13
N MET A 50 16.77 -10.15 8.04
CA MET A 50 15.46 -10.66 7.59
C MET A 50 14.83 -11.58 8.64
N ILE A 51 15.61 -12.50 9.21
CA ILE A 51 15.16 -13.43 10.26
C ILE A 51 14.87 -12.69 11.57
N PHE A 52 15.73 -11.76 12.00
CA PHE A 52 15.45 -10.96 13.20
C PHE A 52 14.19 -10.11 13.06
N ASP A 53 13.96 -9.49 11.90
CA ASP A 53 12.72 -8.74 11.65
C ASP A 53 11.49 -9.65 11.73
N PHE A 54 11.57 -10.87 11.19
CA PHE A 54 10.49 -11.86 11.32
C PHE A 54 10.21 -12.23 12.79
N ILE A 55 11.25 -12.53 13.57
CA ILE A 55 11.13 -12.87 14.99
C ILE A 55 10.52 -11.70 15.77
N ILE A 56 10.99 -10.47 15.53
CA ILE A 56 10.47 -9.28 16.21
C ILE A 56 8.99 -9.06 15.87
N ILE A 57 8.61 -9.18 14.59
CA ILE A 57 7.20 -9.00 14.18
C ILE A 57 6.31 -10.06 14.86
N LEU A 58 6.74 -11.33 14.89
CA LEU A 58 6.02 -12.38 15.60
C LEU A 58 5.95 -12.11 17.10
N ALA A 59 7.08 -11.76 17.73
CA ALA A 59 7.14 -11.51 19.16
C ALA A 59 6.24 -10.33 19.57
N VAL A 60 6.25 -9.22 18.84
CA VAL A 60 5.34 -8.10 19.09
C VAL A 60 3.88 -8.53 18.93
N THR A 61 3.57 -9.29 17.87
CA THR A 61 2.20 -9.73 17.63
C THR A 61 1.70 -10.70 18.71
N LEU A 62 2.56 -11.61 19.21
CA LEU A 62 2.18 -12.60 20.22
C LEU A 62 2.25 -12.08 21.66
N PHE A 63 3.27 -11.29 22.02
CA PHE A 63 3.52 -10.86 23.41
C PHE A 63 3.06 -9.43 23.70
N VAL A 64 2.77 -8.61 22.69
CA VAL A 64 2.27 -7.24 22.89
C VAL A 64 0.82 -7.14 22.45
N ASP A 65 0.51 -7.53 21.21
CA ASP A 65 -0.84 -7.35 20.67
C ASP A 65 -1.86 -8.29 21.34
N PHE A 66 -1.50 -9.57 21.55
CA PHE A 66 -2.39 -10.55 22.18
C PHE A 66 -2.68 -10.27 23.68
N PRO A 67 -1.68 -9.98 24.54
CA PRO A 67 -1.93 -9.71 25.96
C PRO A 67 -2.63 -8.37 26.18
N ARG A 68 -2.37 -7.36 25.33
CA ARG A 68 -3.11 -6.09 25.37
C ARG A 68 -4.62 -6.34 25.23
N LYS A 69 -5.03 -7.23 24.33
CA LYS A 69 -6.44 -7.62 24.18
C LYS A 69 -6.99 -8.27 25.45
N LEU A 70 -6.24 -9.22 26.01
CA LEU A 70 -6.64 -9.95 27.22
C LEU A 70 -6.85 -8.96 28.39
N LEU A 71 -5.91 -8.04 28.58
CA LEU A 71 -5.98 -7.01 29.62
C LEU A 71 -7.19 -6.08 29.47
N VAL A 72 -7.50 -5.61 28.25
CA VAL A 72 -8.66 -4.74 28.03
C VAL A 72 -9.99 -5.51 28.21
N THR A 73 -10.02 -6.80 27.89
CA THR A 73 -11.23 -7.63 28.03
C THR A 73 -11.50 -8.02 29.48
N TYR A 74 -10.48 -8.42 30.23
CA TYR A 74 -10.63 -8.91 31.61
C TYR A 74 -10.54 -7.79 32.66
N CYS A 75 -9.81 -6.71 32.40
CA CYS A 75 -9.52 -5.67 33.39
C CYS A 75 -10.15 -4.31 32.99
N ALA A 76 -11.47 -4.32 32.75
CA ALA A 76 -12.22 -3.15 32.32
C ALA A 76 -12.41 -2.06 33.40
N SER A 77 -12.04 -2.31 34.66
CA SER A 77 -12.34 -1.42 35.79
C SER A 77 -11.34 -0.27 36.00
N SER A 78 -10.15 -0.31 35.39
CA SER A 78 -9.16 0.76 35.55
C SER A 78 -9.20 1.75 34.38
N LYS A 79 -9.39 3.04 34.69
CA LYS A 79 -9.39 4.14 33.70
C LYS A 79 -8.10 4.21 32.87
N LEU A 80 -6.98 3.74 33.41
CA LEU A 80 -5.69 3.68 32.68
C LEU A 80 -5.74 2.67 31.52
N ILE A 81 -6.39 1.51 31.70
CA ILE A 81 -6.50 0.47 30.66
C ILE A 81 -7.52 0.87 29.59
N GLN A 82 -8.59 1.60 29.97
CA GLN A 82 -9.49 2.24 28.99
C GLN A 82 -8.79 3.35 28.19
N CYS A 83 -7.89 4.13 28.82
CA CYS A 83 -7.12 5.17 28.14
C CYS A 83 -6.05 4.59 27.18
N TRP A 84 -5.46 3.43 27.54
CA TRP A 84 -4.56 2.69 26.64
C TRP A 84 -5.25 2.14 25.39
N GLY A 85 -6.57 2.02 25.40
CA GLY A 85 -7.42 1.81 24.23
C GLY A 85 -7.27 0.45 23.54
N GLN A 86 -8.32 0.05 22.82
CA GLN A 86 -8.23 -1.06 21.87
C GLN A 86 -7.33 -0.65 20.69
N GLN A 87 -6.48 -1.55 20.22
CA GLN A 87 -5.53 -1.24 19.16
C GLN A 87 -6.26 -1.02 17.83
N GLU A 88 -6.14 0.18 17.27
CA GLU A 88 -6.60 0.48 15.92
C GLU A 88 -5.63 -0.13 14.90
N PHE A 89 -6.16 -0.79 13.88
CA PHE A 89 -5.35 -1.36 12.81
C PHE A 89 -4.80 -0.24 11.90
N ALA A 90 -3.56 0.18 12.15
CA ALA A 90 -2.85 1.12 11.30
C ALA A 90 -2.34 0.43 10.03
N ILE A 91 -3.09 0.56 8.94
CA ILE A 91 -2.70 0.06 7.60
C ILE A 91 -1.31 0.57 7.18
N PRO A 92 -0.96 1.87 7.35
CA PRO A 92 0.32 2.39 6.86
C PRO A 92 1.55 1.77 7.53
N ASP A 93 1.47 1.44 8.82
CA ASP A 93 2.60 0.85 9.55
C ASP A 93 2.89 -0.59 9.10
N ASN A 94 1.83 -1.36 8.83
CA ASN A 94 1.95 -2.71 8.30
C ASN A 94 2.52 -2.68 6.87
N VAL A 95 2.02 -1.78 6.01
CA VAL A 95 2.55 -1.60 4.65
C VAL A 95 4.01 -1.17 4.69
N LEU A 96 4.39 -0.25 5.57
CA LEU A 96 5.79 0.17 5.72
C LEU A 96 6.70 -0.97 6.18
N GLY A 97 6.18 -1.87 7.02
CA GLY A 97 6.88 -3.11 7.40
C GLY A 97 7.08 -4.07 6.22
N ILE A 98 6.08 -4.18 5.33
CA ILE A 98 6.19 -4.99 4.11
C ILE A 98 7.23 -4.39 3.16
N VAL A 99 7.15 -3.08 2.88
CA VAL A 99 8.11 -2.39 1.99
C VAL A 99 9.54 -2.51 2.53
N TYR A 100 9.73 -2.36 3.85
CA TYR A 100 11.02 -2.59 4.49
C TYR A 100 11.58 -3.99 4.22
N GLY A 101 10.74 -5.03 4.37
CA GLY A 101 11.14 -6.41 4.07
C GLY A 101 11.44 -6.64 2.58
N GLN A 102 10.69 -6.00 1.69
CA GLN A 102 10.92 -6.06 0.24
C GLN A 102 12.25 -5.43 -0.14
N THR A 103 12.58 -4.25 0.41
CA THR A 103 13.85 -3.58 0.16
C THR A 103 15.05 -4.44 0.60
N ILE A 104 14.98 -5.09 1.77
CA ILE A 104 16.03 -6.03 2.22
C ILE A 104 16.15 -7.21 1.25
N CYS A 105 15.01 -7.76 0.82
CA CYS A 105 14.99 -8.86 -0.14
C CYS A 105 15.63 -8.44 -1.47
N TRP A 106 15.30 -7.27 -2.01
CA TRP A 106 15.87 -6.77 -3.27
C TRP A 106 17.38 -6.54 -3.18
N ILE A 107 17.86 -5.98 -2.08
CA ILE A 107 19.31 -5.80 -1.85
C ILE A 107 19.99 -7.17 -1.72
N GLY A 108 19.42 -8.08 -0.93
CA GLY A 108 20.02 -9.37 -0.59
C GLY A 108 19.88 -10.45 -1.66
N ALA A 109 18.90 -10.37 -2.56
CA ALA A 109 18.62 -11.38 -3.58
C ALA A 109 19.80 -11.63 -4.51
N PHE A 110 20.57 -10.58 -4.80
CA PHE A 110 21.78 -10.68 -5.61
C PHE A 110 22.90 -11.45 -4.91
N PHE A 111 23.11 -11.20 -3.61
CA PHE A 111 24.19 -11.82 -2.82
C PHE A 111 23.82 -13.21 -2.28
N SER A 112 22.53 -13.47 -2.06
CA SER A 112 22.01 -14.73 -1.54
C SER A 112 20.73 -15.14 -2.28
N PRO A 113 20.79 -16.08 -3.24
CA PRO A 113 19.65 -16.46 -4.06
C PRO A 113 18.55 -17.20 -3.28
N LEU A 114 18.83 -17.66 -2.06
CA LEU A 114 17.84 -18.29 -1.18
C LEU A 114 16.98 -17.26 -0.43
N LEU A 115 17.43 -16.00 -0.36
CA LEU A 115 16.79 -14.96 0.43
C LEU A 115 15.36 -14.61 -0.05
N PRO A 116 15.06 -14.57 -1.37
CA PRO A 116 13.70 -14.43 -1.87
C PRO A 116 12.75 -15.54 -1.41
N ALA A 117 13.20 -16.81 -1.39
CA ALA A 117 12.38 -17.92 -0.93
C ALA A 117 12.00 -17.75 0.56
N ILE A 118 12.96 -17.36 1.39
CA ILE A 118 12.73 -17.09 2.81
C ILE A 118 11.82 -15.88 3.00
N ALA A 119 12.01 -14.82 2.22
CA ALA A 119 11.15 -13.64 2.25
C ALA A 119 9.69 -14.01 1.88
N THR A 120 9.48 -14.86 0.87
CA THR A 120 8.13 -15.32 0.51
C THR A 120 7.48 -16.11 1.65
N LEU A 121 8.19 -17.08 2.24
CA LEU A 121 7.69 -17.83 3.39
C LEU A 121 7.35 -16.90 4.57
N LYS A 122 8.25 -15.97 4.88
CA LYS A 122 8.04 -14.94 5.90
C LYS A 122 6.76 -14.15 5.65
N PHE A 123 6.56 -13.61 4.44
CA PHE A 123 5.39 -12.79 4.13
C PHE A 123 4.09 -13.59 4.22
N VAL A 124 4.09 -14.87 3.81
CA VAL A 124 2.94 -15.76 3.96
C VAL A 124 2.59 -15.95 5.45
N ILE A 125 3.58 -16.25 6.30
CA ILE A 125 3.34 -16.44 7.74
C ILE A 125 2.82 -15.14 8.39
N ILE A 126 3.47 -14.00 8.10
CA ILE A 126 3.06 -12.70 8.63
C ILE A 126 1.64 -12.35 8.20
N PHE A 127 1.27 -12.65 6.94
CA PHE A 127 -0.07 -12.41 6.42
C PHE A 127 -1.13 -13.14 7.26
N TYR A 128 -0.99 -14.45 7.45
CA TYR A 128 -1.95 -15.23 8.23
C TYR A 128 -1.98 -14.82 9.71
N VAL A 129 -0.83 -14.54 10.31
CA VAL A 129 -0.75 -14.09 11.72
C VAL A 129 -1.46 -12.74 11.90
N LYS A 130 -1.29 -11.81 10.95
CA LYS A 130 -1.92 -10.49 10.98
C LYS A 130 -3.40 -10.56 10.65
N GLU A 131 -3.82 -11.41 9.71
CA GLU A 131 -5.23 -11.69 9.42
C GLU A 131 -5.94 -12.22 10.68
N LEU A 132 -5.36 -13.25 11.32
CA LEU A 132 -5.89 -13.80 12.56
C LEU A 132 -5.94 -12.73 13.66
N SER A 133 -4.88 -11.94 13.82
CA SER A 133 -4.87 -10.85 14.80
C SER A 133 -5.95 -9.80 14.49
N LEU A 134 -6.21 -9.48 13.23
CA LEU A 134 -7.21 -8.50 12.84
C LEU A 134 -8.63 -9.01 13.13
N LEU A 135 -8.93 -10.26 12.76
CA LEU A 135 -10.25 -10.87 12.97
C LEU A 135 -10.58 -11.04 14.46
N TYR A 136 -9.60 -11.45 15.26
CA TYR A 136 -9.85 -11.75 16.67
C TYR A 136 -9.62 -10.54 17.58
N THR A 137 -8.67 -9.64 17.30
CA THR A 137 -8.19 -8.65 18.29
C THR A 137 -8.62 -7.21 17.99
N CYS A 138 -8.79 -6.82 16.74
CA CYS A 138 -8.98 -5.41 16.39
C CYS A 138 -10.46 -4.98 16.39
N ARG A 139 -10.76 -3.80 16.94
CA ARG A 139 -12.03 -3.12 16.66
C ARG A 139 -11.99 -2.52 15.25
N PRO A 140 -13.12 -2.51 14.52
CA PRO A 140 -13.19 -1.85 13.22
C PRO A 140 -12.88 -0.35 13.39
N SER A 141 -11.95 0.16 12.57
CA SER A 141 -11.60 1.58 12.62
C SER A 141 -12.83 2.43 12.25
N PRO A 142 -13.19 3.45 13.04
CA PRO A 142 -14.32 4.32 12.75
C PRO A 142 -14.07 5.21 11.52
N ARG A 143 -12.80 5.33 11.09
CA ARG A 143 -12.41 6.16 9.95
C ARG A 143 -12.34 5.31 8.69
N GLN A 144 -13.31 5.51 7.80
CA GLN A 144 -13.34 4.91 6.47
C GLN A 144 -12.10 5.38 5.68
N PHE A 145 -11.11 4.51 5.52
CA PHE A 145 -9.92 4.83 4.75
C PHE A 145 -10.26 4.85 3.26
N ARG A 146 -10.25 6.03 2.63
CA ARG A 146 -10.52 6.16 1.20
C ARG A 146 -9.31 5.65 0.40
N ALA A 147 -9.41 4.41 -0.10
CA ALA A 147 -8.34 3.71 -0.82
C ALA A 147 -7.64 4.53 -1.92
N SER A 148 -8.38 5.40 -2.63
CA SER A 148 -7.85 6.14 -3.79
C SER A 148 -6.73 7.12 -3.48
N ASN A 149 -6.72 7.78 -2.31
CA ASN A 149 -5.69 8.78 -1.98
C ASN A 149 -4.44 8.13 -1.36
N SER A 150 -4.63 6.99 -0.71
CA SER A 150 -3.57 6.29 0.03
C SER A 150 -2.76 5.33 -0.85
N ASN A 151 -3.34 4.84 -1.94
CA ASN A 151 -2.62 4.04 -2.93
C ASN A 151 -1.41 4.81 -3.52
N PHE A 152 -1.55 6.11 -3.77
CA PHE A 152 -0.44 6.94 -4.24
C PHE A 152 0.70 6.99 -3.21
N PHE A 153 0.37 7.18 -1.93
CA PHE A 153 1.37 7.19 -0.85
C PHE A 153 2.11 5.85 -0.75
N PHE A 154 1.39 4.72 -0.82
CA PHE A 154 2.03 3.40 -0.75
C PHE A 154 2.90 3.10 -1.97
N LEU A 155 2.44 3.45 -3.17
CA LEU A 155 3.23 3.32 -4.40
C LEU A 155 4.49 4.20 -4.36
N LEU A 156 4.39 5.43 -3.85
CA LEU A 156 5.53 6.32 -3.67
C LEU A 156 6.55 5.73 -2.69
N VAL A 157 6.11 5.21 -1.56
CA VAL A 157 6.99 4.58 -0.55
C VAL A 157 7.68 3.33 -1.12
N LEU A 158 6.95 2.51 -1.88
CA LEU A 158 7.52 1.33 -2.56
C LEU A 158 8.57 1.75 -3.60
N LEU A 159 8.30 2.80 -4.38
CA LEU A 159 9.25 3.35 -5.35
C LEU A 159 10.53 3.86 -4.66
N ILE A 160 10.40 4.59 -3.55
CA ILE A 160 11.55 5.02 -2.75
C ILE A 160 12.33 3.80 -2.24
N GLY A 161 11.64 2.78 -1.72
CA GLY A 161 12.24 1.53 -1.29
C GLY A 161 12.97 0.78 -2.40
N LEU A 162 12.48 0.87 -3.64
CA LEU A 162 13.11 0.27 -4.81
C LEU A 162 14.38 1.04 -5.22
N CYS A 163 14.30 2.38 -5.28
CA CYS A 163 15.47 3.22 -5.53
C CYS A 163 16.57 2.98 -4.49
N LEU A 164 16.19 2.88 -3.21
CA LEU A 164 17.12 2.56 -2.11
C LEU A 164 17.75 1.17 -2.21
N ALA A 165 17.14 0.23 -2.94
CA ALA A 165 17.73 -1.08 -3.20
C ALA A 165 18.63 -1.08 -4.44
N ILE A 166 18.14 -0.53 -5.55
CA ILE A 166 18.82 -0.57 -6.86
C ILE A 166 20.08 0.31 -6.85
N ILE A 167 20.00 1.55 -6.34
CA ILE A 167 21.13 2.48 -6.36
C ILE A 167 22.41 1.88 -5.72
N PRO A 168 22.37 1.40 -4.47
CA PRO A 168 23.57 0.81 -3.85
C PRO A 168 23.98 -0.50 -4.52
N LEU A 169 23.03 -1.32 -4.98
CA LEU A 169 23.34 -2.55 -5.69
C LEU A 169 24.11 -2.27 -6.98
N THR A 170 23.62 -1.36 -7.83
CA THR A 170 24.27 -0.99 -9.09
C THR A 170 25.64 -0.36 -8.85
N ILE A 171 25.78 0.52 -7.85
CA ILE A 171 27.08 1.09 -7.48
C ILE A 171 28.04 -0.02 -7.04
N SER A 172 27.57 -0.97 -6.21
CA SER A 172 28.39 -2.08 -5.76
C SER A 172 28.85 -2.97 -6.92
N MET A 173 27.97 -3.29 -7.86
CA MET A 173 28.30 -4.14 -9.03
C MET A 173 29.23 -3.46 -10.03
N ALA A 174 29.11 -2.13 -10.21
CA ALA A 174 29.85 -1.39 -11.23
C ALA A 174 31.19 -0.82 -10.72
N ARG A 175 31.29 -0.48 -9.43
CA ARG A 175 32.45 0.26 -8.89
C ARG A 175 33.31 -0.54 -7.93
N ILE A 176 32.74 -1.52 -7.21
CA ILE A 176 33.50 -2.33 -6.24
C ILE A 176 34.06 -3.55 -6.98
N PRO A 177 35.37 -3.85 -6.85
CA PRO A 177 35.94 -5.02 -7.50
C PRO A 177 35.38 -6.32 -6.91
N SER A 178 35.18 -7.32 -7.77
CA SER A 178 34.65 -8.63 -7.38
C SER A 178 35.58 -9.32 -6.39
N SER A 179 35.00 -10.13 -5.49
CA SER A 179 35.81 -10.91 -4.56
C SER A 179 36.67 -11.97 -5.28
N LYS A 180 37.98 -11.98 -5.03
CA LYS A 180 38.93 -12.91 -5.68
C LYS A 180 39.08 -14.25 -4.95
N ALA A 181 38.74 -14.29 -3.65
CA ALA A 181 38.93 -15.47 -2.82
C ALA A 181 37.75 -16.47 -2.90
N CYS A 182 36.57 -16.02 -3.36
CA CYS A 182 35.33 -16.82 -3.33
C CYS A 182 34.28 -16.23 -4.27
N GLY A 183 33.20 -16.98 -4.48
CA GLY A 183 32.07 -16.57 -5.30
C GLY A 183 32.21 -16.93 -6.78
N PRO A 184 31.17 -16.69 -7.59
CA PRO A 184 31.15 -17.03 -9.01
C PRO A 184 31.94 -16.05 -9.89
N PHE A 185 32.32 -14.88 -9.36
CA PHE A 185 32.90 -13.77 -10.13
C PHE A 185 34.42 -13.58 -9.92
N THR A 186 35.11 -14.60 -9.39
CA THR A 186 36.54 -14.55 -9.04
C THR A 186 37.45 -14.18 -10.22
N ASN A 187 37.10 -14.64 -11.42
CA ASN A 187 37.88 -14.40 -12.64
C ASN A 187 37.67 -13.01 -13.25
N PHE A 188 36.73 -12.21 -12.73
CA PHE A 188 36.36 -10.90 -13.27
C PHE A 188 36.83 -9.77 -12.36
N ASN A 189 37.16 -8.60 -12.92
CA ASN A 189 37.54 -7.47 -12.09
C ASN A 189 36.32 -6.79 -11.48
N THR A 190 35.23 -6.68 -12.24
CA THR A 190 33.94 -6.22 -11.77
C THR A 190 32.84 -7.20 -12.11
N THR A 191 31.76 -7.22 -11.34
CA THR A 191 30.64 -8.14 -11.61
C THR A 191 29.93 -7.81 -12.93
N TRP A 192 29.99 -6.55 -13.36
CA TRP A 192 29.41 -6.09 -14.61
C TRP A 192 30.06 -6.70 -15.86
N GLU A 193 31.34 -7.06 -15.82
CA GLU A 193 32.08 -7.65 -16.96
C GLU A 193 31.56 -9.01 -17.40
N VAL A 194 30.83 -9.72 -16.53
CA VAL A 194 30.28 -11.05 -16.79
C VAL A 194 29.20 -10.99 -17.87
N ILE A 195 28.41 -9.91 -17.89
CA ILE A 195 27.28 -9.74 -18.81
C ILE A 195 27.73 -9.77 -20.28
N PRO A 196 28.65 -8.89 -20.74
CA PRO A 196 29.08 -8.91 -22.13
C PRO A 196 29.80 -10.21 -22.52
N GLN A 197 30.57 -10.83 -21.62
CA GLN A 197 31.21 -12.12 -21.91
C GLN A 197 30.18 -13.25 -22.07
N THR A 198 29.16 -13.31 -21.21
CA THR A 198 28.09 -14.30 -21.33
C THR A 198 27.31 -14.11 -22.63
N VAL A 199 27.02 -12.86 -23.00
CA VAL A 199 26.35 -12.53 -24.27
C VAL A 199 27.16 -13.00 -25.48
N SER A 200 28.50 -12.98 -25.41
CA SER A 200 29.36 -13.47 -26.50
C SER A 200 29.35 -15.00 -26.69
N THR A 201 28.89 -15.75 -25.70
CA THR A 201 28.80 -17.23 -25.76
C THR A 201 27.48 -17.70 -26.40
N PHE A 202 26.50 -16.81 -26.56
CA PHE A 202 25.20 -17.12 -27.14
C PHE A 202 25.27 -17.32 -28.67
N PRO A 203 24.28 -18.01 -29.27
CA PRO A 203 24.21 -18.14 -30.73
C PRO A 203 24.16 -16.76 -31.41
N SER A 204 24.72 -16.69 -32.61
CA SER A 204 24.89 -15.45 -33.39
C SER A 204 23.60 -14.65 -33.55
N SER A 205 22.47 -15.33 -33.73
CA SER A 205 21.14 -14.70 -33.81
C SER A 205 20.76 -13.94 -32.53
N LEU A 206 21.01 -14.52 -31.35
CA LEU A 206 20.71 -13.89 -30.07
C LEU A 206 21.69 -12.75 -29.78
N GLN A 207 22.97 -12.92 -30.14
CA GLN A 207 23.98 -11.88 -29.99
C GLN A 207 23.64 -10.62 -30.81
N THR A 208 23.24 -10.79 -32.08
CA THR A 208 22.84 -9.66 -32.93
C THR A 208 21.59 -8.96 -32.40
N LEU A 209 20.62 -9.71 -31.85
CA LEU A 209 19.44 -9.12 -31.21
C LEU A 209 19.81 -8.30 -29.96
N ILE A 210 20.65 -8.85 -29.08
CA ILE A 210 21.05 -8.17 -27.84
C ILE A 210 21.86 -6.91 -28.16
N HIS A 211 22.80 -6.98 -29.10
CA HIS A 211 23.54 -5.80 -29.57
C HIS A 211 22.63 -4.78 -30.24
N GLY A 212 21.65 -5.23 -31.04
CA GLY A 212 20.65 -4.35 -31.66
C GLY A 212 19.81 -3.61 -30.62
N VAL A 213 19.31 -4.31 -29.60
CA VAL A 213 18.51 -3.71 -28.51
C VAL A 213 19.35 -2.77 -27.62
N THR A 214 20.61 -3.11 -27.38
CA THR A 214 21.53 -2.30 -26.57
C THR A 214 22.12 -1.12 -27.36
N SER A 215 21.96 -1.11 -28.69
CA SER A 215 22.44 -0.03 -29.54
C SER A 215 21.72 1.28 -29.24
N GLU A 216 22.49 2.37 -29.25
CA GLU A 216 21.98 3.75 -29.10
C GLU A 216 20.89 4.05 -30.15
N ALA A 217 21.05 3.49 -31.36
CA ALA A 217 20.10 3.66 -32.46
C ALA A 217 18.73 3.02 -32.21
N PHE A 218 18.64 2.02 -31.32
CA PHE A 218 17.37 1.43 -30.91
C PHE A 218 16.86 2.06 -29.60
N ALA A 219 17.75 2.35 -28.67
CA ALA A 219 17.41 2.90 -27.36
C ALA A 219 16.73 4.28 -27.46
N VAL A 220 17.24 5.18 -28.31
CA VAL A 220 16.69 6.54 -28.49
C VAL A 220 15.24 6.52 -29.00
N PRO A 221 14.90 5.87 -30.14
CA PRO A 221 13.52 5.84 -30.61
C PRO A 221 12.60 5.06 -29.66
N PHE A 222 13.09 4.00 -29.01
CA PHE A 222 12.32 3.27 -28.01
C PHE A 222 11.95 4.16 -26.81
N PHE A 223 12.90 4.95 -26.31
CA PHE A 223 12.65 5.93 -25.25
C PHE A 223 11.65 7.01 -25.68
N MET A 224 11.73 7.49 -26.92
CA MET A 224 10.78 8.45 -27.47
C MET A 224 9.35 7.87 -27.55
N ILE A 225 9.20 6.62 -27.99
CA ILE A 225 7.90 5.93 -28.01
C ILE A 225 7.34 5.79 -26.59
N ILE A 226 8.16 5.38 -25.61
CA ILE A 226 7.74 5.30 -24.21
C ILE A 226 7.27 6.66 -23.71
N CYS A 227 8.01 7.74 -24.00
CA CYS A 227 7.61 9.10 -23.63
C CYS A 227 6.25 9.46 -24.23
N LEU A 228 6.04 9.20 -25.53
CA LEU A 228 4.77 9.47 -26.20
C LEU A 228 3.60 8.68 -25.58
N VAL A 229 3.81 7.39 -25.30
CA VAL A 229 2.82 6.53 -24.65
C VAL A 229 2.50 7.04 -23.25
N MET A 230 3.51 7.44 -22.47
CA MET A 230 3.31 8.02 -21.15
C MET A 230 2.51 9.33 -21.23
N PHE A 231 2.85 10.24 -22.15
CA PHE A 231 2.10 11.48 -22.35
C PHE A 231 0.65 11.21 -22.78
N TYR A 232 0.43 10.23 -23.66
CA TYR A 232 -0.91 9.79 -24.05
C TYR A 232 -1.72 9.32 -22.85
N PHE A 233 -1.16 8.47 -21.98
CA PHE A 233 -1.83 8.01 -20.77
C PHE A 233 -2.11 9.13 -19.77
N ILE A 234 -1.20 10.11 -19.62
CA ILE A 234 -1.43 11.29 -18.78
C ILE A 234 -2.60 12.12 -19.33
N ALA A 235 -2.62 12.37 -20.63
CA ALA A 235 -3.71 13.09 -21.29
C ALA A 235 -5.05 12.35 -21.15
N LEU A 236 -5.04 11.03 -21.34
CA LEU A 236 -6.21 10.16 -21.17
C LEU A 236 -6.72 10.17 -19.72
N ALA A 237 -5.83 10.06 -18.74
CA ALA A 237 -6.18 10.17 -17.31
C ALA A 237 -6.79 11.56 -16.99
N GLY A 238 -6.25 12.62 -17.60
CA GLY A 238 -6.80 13.96 -17.53
C GLY A 238 -8.22 14.07 -18.11
N ALA A 239 -8.46 13.48 -19.28
CA ALA A 239 -9.77 13.45 -19.93
C ALA A 239 -10.81 12.67 -19.10
N HIS A 240 -10.46 11.48 -18.62
CA HIS A 240 -11.34 10.69 -17.75
C HIS A 240 -11.67 11.44 -16.45
N LYS A 241 -10.71 12.15 -15.85
CA LYS A 241 -10.96 12.96 -14.66
C LYS A 241 -12.01 14.05 -14.92
N ARG A 242 -11.99 14.69 -16.10
CA ARG A 242 -13.01 15.69 -16.50
C ARG A 242 -14.38 15.05 -16.69
N VAL A 243 -14.44 13.92 -17.38
CA VAL A 243 -15.71 13.17 -17.58
C VAL A 243 -16.32 12.77 -16.24
N VAL A 244 -15.52 12.22 -15.31
CA VAL A 244 -16.01 11.86 -13.97
C VAL A 244 -16.49 13.09 -13.18
N ALA A 245 -15.85 14.24 -13.33
CA ALA A 245 -16.30 15.48 -12.69
C ALA A 245 -17.67 15.92 -13.24
N GLN A 246 -17.86 15.86 -14.56
CA GLN A 246 -19.14 16.20 -15.19
C GLN A 246 -20.27 15.25 -14.76
N LEU A 247 -20.03 13.93 -14.73
CA LEU A 247 -21.04 12.97 -14.25
C LEU A 247 -21.42 13.22 -12.78
N ARG A 248 -20.47 13.60 -11.92
CA ARG A 248 -20.77 13.94 -10.53
C ARG A 248 -21.62 15.18 -10.39
N GLU A 249 -21.35 16.20 -11.22
CA GLU A 249 -22.14 17.42 -11.24
C GLU A 249 -23.58 17.14 -11.69
N GLN A 250 -23.75 16.35 -12.76
CA GLN A 250 -25.06 15.90 -13.22
C GLN A 250 -25.84 15.14 -12.14
N LEU A 251 -25.20 14.17 -11.47
CA LEU A 251 -25.82 13.43 -10.37
C LEU A 251 -26.22 14.35 -9.20
N SER A 252 -25.42 15.39 -8.92
CA SER A 252 -25.72 16.34 -7.86
C SER A 252 -26.92 17.25 -8.19
N LEU A 253 -27.07 17.63 -9.45
CA LEU A 253 -28.20 18.43 -9.93
C LEU A 253 -29.50 17.61 -9.93
N GLU A 254 -29.45 16.38 -10.46
CA GLU A 254 -30.60 15.46 -10.44
C GLU A 254 -31.06 15.15 -9.01
N SER A 255 -30.10 15.00 -8.08
CA SER A 255 -30.40 14.80 -6.66
C SER A 255 -31.09 16.01 -6.01
N ARG A 256 -30.79 17.24 -6.46
CA ARG A 256 -31.45 18.45 -5.95
C ARG A 256 -32.85 18.61 -6.53
N ASP A 257 -33.00 18.36 -7.82
CA ASP A 257 -34.29 18.45 -8.52
C ASP A 257 -35.31 17.47 -7.95
N LYS A 258 -34.91 16.21 -7.74
CA LYS A 258 -35.75 15.21 -7.05
C LYS A 258 -36.19 15.65 -5.65
N ARG A 259 -35.29 16.26 -4.86
CA ARG A 259 -35.65 16.78 -3.52
C ARG A 259 -36.63 17.95 -3.62
N TYR A 260 -36.43 18.84 -4.58
CA TYR A 260 -37.34 19.97 -4.82
C TYR A 260 -38.75 19.48 -5.18
N LEU A 261 -38.86 18.52 -6.10
CA LEU A 261 -40.13 17.91 -6.47
C LEU A 261 -40.84 17.22 -5.29
N ILE A 262 -40.09 16.48 -4.45
CA ILE A 262 -40.64 15.87 -3.23
C ILE A 262 -41.17 16.94 -2.26
N HIS A 263 -40.42 18.03 -2.05
CA HIS A 263 -40.87 19.14 -1.20
C HIS A 263 -42.14 19.81 -1.74
N GLN A 264 -42.22 20.00 -3.06
CA GLN A 264 -43.41 20.58 -3.69
C GLN A 264 -44.64 19.67 -3.54
N TYR A 265 -44.46 18.36 -3.74
CA TYR A 265 -45.54 17.38 -3.52
C TYR A 265 -46.06 17.43 -2.08
N HIS A 266 -45.16 17.45 -1.08
CA HIS A 266 -45.57 17.58 0.32
C HIS A 266 -46.29 18.90 0.64
N SER A 267 -45.88 20.04 0.06
CA SER A 267 -46.59 21.30 0.28
C SER A 267 -48.01 21.28 -0.32
N LEU A 268 -48.19 20.69 -1.50
CA LEU A 268 -49.50 20.55 -2.14
C LEU A 268 -50.41 19.58 -1.37
N GLU A 269 -49.87 18.49 -0.84
CA GLU A 269 -50.60 17.56 0.03
C GLU A 269 -51.05 18.25 1.33
N GLN A 270 -50.24 19.15 1.88
CA GLN A 270 -50.58 19.92 3.08
C GLN A 270 -51.68 20.96 2.81
N GLU A 271 -51.66 21.61 1.64
CA GLU A 271 -52.74 22.52 1.21
C GLU A 271 -54.02 21.76 0.87
N THR A 272 -53.93 20.58 0.26
CA THR A 272 -55.09 19.73 -0.04
C THR A 272 -55.67 19.11 1.23
N GLY A 273 -54.84 18.66 2.16
CA GLY A 273 -55.27 18.18 3.48
C GLY A 273 -55.83 19.31 4.37
N ALA A 274 -55.30 20.54 4.24
CA ALA A 274 -55.90 21.72 4.85
C ALA A 274 -57.22 22.09 4.17
N GLY A 275 -57.31 21.97 2.84
CA GLY A 275 -58.51 22.20 2.04
C GLY A 275 -59.63 21.20 2.31
N ASP A 276 -59.29 19.93 2.53
CA ASP A 276 -60.24 18.90 2.97
C ASP A 276 -60.64 19.12 4.44
N SER A 277 -59.73 19.60 5.30
CA SER A 277 -60.10 20.00 6.67
C SER A 277 -60.98 21.27 6.71
N LEU A 278 -60.77 22.22 5.78
CA LEU A 278 -61.56 23.44 5.59
C LEU A 278 -62.89 23.16 4.89
N SER A 279 -62.94 22.19 3.98
CA SER A 279 -64.16 21.70 3.33
C SER A 279 -65.00 20.86 4.29
N PHE A 280 -64.37 20.03 5.12
CA PHE A 280 -65.08 19.31 6.18
C PHE A 280 -65.60 20.31 7.22
N SER A 281 -64.83 21.32 7.64
CA SER A 281 -65.32 22.35 8.57
C SER A 281 -66.40 23.25 7.97
N ALA A 282 -66.32 23.59 6.69
CA ALA A 282 -67.37 24.36 6.00
C ALA A 282 -68.66 23.54 5.77
N LEU A 283 -68.57 22.21 5.70
CA LEU A 283 -69.71 21.30 5.68
C LEU A 283 -70.37 21.11 7.06
N TRP A 284 -69.71 21.50 8.17
CA TRP A 284 -70.32 21.54 9.51
C TRP A 284 -71.07 22.85 9.79
N ASP A 285 -70.83 23.94 9.05
CA ASP A 285 -71.50 25.23 9.27
C ASP A 285 -72.86 25.36 8.55
N PHE A 286 -73.27 24.35 7.78
CA PHE A 286 -74.54 24.30 7.03
C PHE A 286 -75.49 23.19 7.51
N SER A 287 -75.80 23.16 8.82
CA SER A 287 -77.15 22.83 9.35
C SER A 287 -77.09 22.67 10.89
N PRO A 288 -77.86 23.44 11.67
CA PRO A 288 -77.93 23.29 13.10
C PRO A 288 -79.00 22.26 13.47
N ALA A 289 -78.65 20.97 13.49
CA ALA A 289 -79.41 19.99 14.27
C ALA A 289 -78.68 18.65 14.37
N LEU A 290 -78.63 18.17 15.61
CA LEU A 290 -78.44 16.78 16.05
C LEU A 290 -77.01 16.24 16.24
N PHE A 291 -76.74 15.98 17.53
CA PHE A 291 -75.89 14.96 18.14
C PHE A 291 -74.41 15.25 18.47
N ALA A 292 -74.17 15.34 19.78
CA ALA A 292 -72.90 15.11 20.47
C ALA A 292 -72.53 13.59 20.47
N PRO A 293 -71.26 13.23 20.77
CA PRO A 293 -70.57 12.00 20.33
C PRO A 293 -70.71 10.85 21.35
N PRO A 294 -70.31 9.58 21.06
CA PRO A 294 -68.89 9.19 21.22
C PRO A 294 -68.42 8.01 20.34
N GLY A 295 -67.10 7.77 20.27
CA GLY A 295 -66.58 6.42 20.03
C GLY A 295 -65.29 6.32 19.23
N LYS A 296 -64.17 6.21 19.95
CA LYS A 296 -62.91 5.69 19.42
C LYS A 296 -63.12 4.27 18.89
N VAL A 297 -62.74 3.98 17.64
CA VAL A 297 -62.40 2.61 17.24
C VAL A 297 -61.09 2.61 16.45
N THR A 298 -60.10 2.10 17.15
CA THR A 298 -58.76 1.65 16.79
C THR A 298 -58.72 0.73 15.57
N LEU A 299 -57.84 1.09 14.62
CA LEU A 299 -56.80 0.33 13.88
C LEU A 299 -56.75 -1.23 13.89
N ALA A 300 -57.86 -1.95 14.05
CA ALA A 300 -57.86 -3.42 14.11
C ALA A 300 -58.39 -4.13 12.85
N ASN A 301 -58.94 -3.42 11.86
CA ASN A 301 -59.64 -4.05 10.72
C ASN A 301 -59.01 -3.87 9.33
N TRP A 302 -57.77 -3.36 9.22
CA TRP A 302 -57.12 -3.17 7.91
C TRP A 302 -56.25 -4.35 7.42
N LEU A 303 -56.28 -5.50 8.10
CA LEU A 303 -55.52 -6.71 7.72
C LEU A 303 -56.40 -7.86 7.18
N ALA A 304 -57.48 -7.57 6.47
CA ALA A 304 -58.29 -8.61 5.85
C ALA A 304 -58.94 -8.15 4.54
N THR A 305 -58.13 -7.83 3.53
CA THR A 305 -58.52 -8.00 2.11
C THR A 305 -57.31 -7.86 1.20
N SER A 306 -56.38 -8.81 1.33
CA SER A 306 -55.55 -9.28 0.23
C SER A 306 -56.25 -10.48 -0.41
N LEU A 307 -57.22 -10.21 -1.30
CA LEU A 307 -57.74 -11.06 -2.38
C LEU A 307 -58.90 -10.33 -3.08
#